data_AF-A0A965VQA4-F1
#
_entry.id   AF-A0A965VQA4-F1
#
_cell.length_a   1.000
_cell.length_b   1.000
_cell.length_c   1.000
_cell.angle_alpha   90.00
_cell.angle_beta   90.00
_cell.angle_gamma   90.00
#
_symmetry.space_group_name_H-M   'P 1'
#
loop_
_entity.id
_entity.type
_entity.pdbx_description
1 polymer ?
#
loop_
_entity_poly.entity_id
_entity_poly.type
_entity_poly.pdbx_seq_one_letter_code
_entity_poly.pdbx_strand_id
1 'polypeptide(L)'
;MTGAEFVTSRRASLTAAIFLMATSAIGPGFITQTATFTRTLGAAFAFAILVSVLIDFVVQVNIWRIVTLTRMRASELANAAIPGAGYLLTALVVIGGLFFNIGNIGGTGLGLNALVGLDAKWG
;
A
#
# COMPACT_ATOMS: atom_id res chain seq x y z
N MET A 1 26.46 -23.53 0.29
CA MET A 1 25.71 -22.68 -0.66
C MET A 1 26.68 -22.20 -1.73
N THR A 2 26.52 -22.68 -2.95
CA THR A 2 27.34 -22.24 -4.09
C THR A 2 26.90 -20.83 -4.54
N GLY A 3 27.77 -20.09 -5.25
CA GLY A 3 27.45 -18.72 -5.70
C GLY A 3 26.19 -18.61 -6.56
N ALA A 4 25.82 -19.67 -7.28
CA ALA A 4 24.60 -19.73 -8.08
C ALA A 4 23.32 -19.84 -7.22
N GLU A 5 23.37 -20.62 -6.13
CA GLU A 5 22.24 -20.76 -5.19
C GLU A 5 21.96 -19.45 -4.44
N PHE A 6 23.02 -18.70 -4.09
CA PHE A 6 22.89 -17.40 -3.44
C PHE A 6 22.20 -16.35 -4.33
N VAL A 7 22.55 -16.31 -5.62
CA VAL A 7 21.94 -15.38 -6.59
C VAL A 7 20.47 -15.71 -6.84
N THR A 8 20.13 -17.00 -7.00
CA THR A 8 18.73 -17.44 -7.20
C THR A 8 17.87 -17.17 -5.97
N SER A 9 18.38 -17.45 -4.76
CA SER A 9 17.68 -17.17 -3.50
C SER A 9 17.44 -15.66 -3.29
N ARG A 10 18.42 -14.82 -3.63
CA ARG A 10 18.29 -13.35 -3.57
C ARG A 10 17.28 -12.80 -4.58
N ARG A 11 17.19 -13.37 -5.78
CA ARG A 11 16.15 -12.98 -6.75
C ARG A 11 14.76 -13.33 -6.24
N ALA A 12 14.58 -14.54 -5.72
CA ALA A 12 13.30 -14.98 -5.16
C ALA A 12 12.85 -14.11 -3.98
N SER A 13 13.76 -13.74 -3.07
CA SER A 13 13.41 -12.88 -1.92
C SER A 13 13.03 -11.46 -2.34
N LEU A 14 13.68 -10.90 -3.35
CA LEU A 14 13.32 -9.59 -3.91
C LEU A 14 11.95 -9.64 -4.60
N THR A 15 11.66 -10.69 -5.38
CA THR A 15 10.35 -10.86 -6.02
C THR A 15 9.25 -11.01 -4.97
N ALA A 16 9.49 -11.78 -3.90
CA ALA A 16 8.55 -11.92 -2.79
C ALA A 16 8.31 -10.59 -2.06
N ALA A 17 9.37 -9.80 -1.81
CA ALA A 17 9.25 -8.49 -1.17
C ALA A 17 8.43 -7.50 -2.01
N ILE A 18 8.67 -7.45 -3.32
CA ILE A 18 7.89 -6.62 -4.25
C ILE A 18 6.43 -7.07 -4.26
N PHE A 19 6.19 -8.38 -4.33
CA PHE A 19 4.83 -8.93 -4.35
C PHE A 19 4.08 -8.61 -3.07
N LEU A 20 4.68 -8.84 -1.89
CA LEU A 20 4.07 -8.49 -0.61
C LEU A 20 3.76 -7.00 -0.51
N MET A 21 4.65 -6.13 -0.98
CA MET A 21 4.39 -4.70 -1.01
C MET A 21 3.20 -4.36 -1.91
N ALA A 22 3.17 -4.88 -3.14
CA ALA A 22 2.09 -4.62 -4.09
C ALA A 22 0.74 -5.14 -3.57
N THR A 23 0.70 -6.38 -3.07
CA THR A 23 -0.52 -6.97 -2.52
C THR A 23 -0.98 -6.25 -1.26
N SER A 24 -0.06 -5.74 -0.45
CA SER A 24 -0.42 -4.93 0.74
C SER A 24 -1.09 -3.60 0.40
N ALA A 25 -0.92 -3.08 -0.82
CA ALA A 25 -1.54 -1.83 -1.26
C ALA A 25 -2.94 -2.04 -1.87
N ILE A 26 -3.22 -3.24 -2.40
CA ILE A 26 -4.48 -3.56 -3.12
C ILE A 26 -5.41 -4.37 -2.20
N GLY A 27 -5.81 -3.76 -1.09
CA GLY A 27 -6.67 -4.40 -0.10
C GLY A 27 -8.15 -4.50 -0.52
N PRO A 28 -8.95 -5.38 0.13
CA PRO A 28 -10.38 -5.55 -0.19
C PRO A 28 -11.21 -4.26 -0.11
N GLY A 29 -10.88 -3.36 0.82
CA GLY A 29 -11.54 -2.06 0.92
C GLY A 29 -11.29 -1.18 -0.31
N PHE A 30 -10.08 -1.23 -0.85
CA PHE A 30 -9.72 -0.48 -2.05
C PHE A 30 -10.47 -1.00 -3.28
N ILE A 31 -10.61 -2.32 -3.41
CA ILE A 31 -11.32 -2.95 -4.53
C ILE A 31 -12.82 -2.60 -4.48
N THR A 32 -13.46 -2.74 -3.31
CA THR A 32 -14.89 -2.45 -3.17
C THR A 32 -15.22 -0.96 -3.37
N GLN A 33 -14.36 -0.06 -2.90
CA GLN A 33 -14.50 1.38 -3.16
C GLN A 33 -14.28 1.71 -4.63
N THR A 34 -13.24 1.15 -5.26
CA THR A 34 -12.98 1.34 -6.69
C THR A 34 -14.18 0.89 -7.53
N ALA A 35 -14.76 -0.28 -7.23
CA ALA A 35 -15.95 -0.78 -7.91
C ALA A 35 -17.17 0.13 -7.69
N THR A 36 -17.36 0.64 -6.47
CA THR A 36 -18.48 1.52 -6.14
C THR A 36 -18.37 2.85 -6.87
N PHE A 37 -17.21 3.51 -6.84
CA PHE A 37 -16.98 4.77 -7.51
C PHE A 37 -16.94 4.64 -9.04
N THR A 38 -16.46 3.52 -9.57
CA THR A 38 -16.57 3.24 -11.01
C THR A 38 -18.02 3.17 -11.45
N ARG A 39 -18.91 2.56 -10.64
CA ARG A 39 -20.35 2.53 -10.94
C ARG A 39 -21.02 3.90 -10.85
N THR A 40 -20.59 4.76 -9.93
CA THR A 40 -21.24 6.07 -9.74
C THR A 40 -20.68 7.18 -10.64
N LEU A 41 -19.38 7.15 -10.94
CA LEU A 41 -18.67 8.22 -11.64
C LEU A 41 -18.18 7.83 -13.05
N GLY A 42 -18.21 6.53 -13.41
CA GLY A 42 -17.84 6.05 -14.74
C GLY A 42 -16.44 6.50 -15.18
N ALA A 43 -16.34 7.04 -16.39
CA ALA A 43 -15.07 7.43 -17.01
C ALA A 43 -14.28 8.51 -16.23
N ALA A 44 -14.96 9.38 -15.48
CA ALA A 44 -14.29 10.42 -14.68
C ALA A 44 -13.40 9.80 -13.58
N PHE A 45 -13.83 8.67 -13.02
CA PHE A 45 -13.05 7.97 -12.00
C PHE A 45 -11.82 7.27 -12.58
N ALA A 46 -11.90 6.76 -13.81
CA ALA A 46 -10.75 6.18 -14.50
C ALA A 46 -9.61 7.20 -14.73
N PHE A 47 -9.96 8.45 -15.06
CA PHE A 47 -8.96 9.52 -15.15
C PHE A 47 -8.29 9.81 -13.79
N ALA A 48 -9.09 9.86 -12.71
CA ALA A 48 -8.56 10.04 -11.36
C ALA A 48 -7.61 8.91 -10.95
N ILE A 49 -7.96 7.65 -11.25
CA ILE A 49 -7.08 6.49 -11.02
C ILE A 49 -5.76 6.65 -11.78
N LEU A 50 -5.82 7.03 -13.06
CA LEU A 50 -4.62 7.19 -13.89
C LEU A 50 -3.67 8.25 -13.30
N VAL A 51 -4.21 9.40 -12.91
CA VAL A 51 -3.42 10.48 -12.28
C VAL A 51 -2.82 9.99 -10.96
N SER A 52 -3.58 9.27 -10.13
CA SER A 52 -3.08 8.70 -8.88
C SER A 52 -1.89 7.77 -9.12
N VAL A 53 -2.03 6.81 -10.05
CA VAL A 53 -0.97 5.84 -10.36
C VAL A 53 0.32 6.53 -10.85
N LEU A 54 0.21 7.59 -11.65
CA LEU A 54 1.38 8.36 -12.09
C LEU A 54 2.09 9.05 -10.93
N ILE A 55 1.33 9.69 -10.03
CA ILE A 55 1.88 10.35 -8.84
C ILE A 55 2.54 9.30 -7.93
N ASP A 56 1.85 8.19 -7.67
CA ASP A 56 2.34 7.11 -6.82
C ASP A 56 3.63 6.52 -7.37
N PHE A 57 3.74 6.32 -8.68
CA PHE A 57 4.97 5.84 -9.31
C PHE A 57 6.15 6.79 -9.04
N VAL A 58 5.94 8.10 -9.23
CA VAL A 58 6.98 9.11 -8.96
C VAL A 58 7.36 9.11 -7.48
N VAL A 59 6.38 9.17 -6.58
CA VAL A 59 6.63 9.23 -5.13
C VAL A 59 7.32 7.96 -4.63
N GLN A 60 6.85 6.77 -5.02
CA GLN A 60 7.41 5.50 -4.57
C GLN A 60 8.86 5.32 -5.03
N VAL A 61 9.19 5.65 -6.29
CA VAL A 61 10.57 5.58 -6.78
C VAL A 61 11.49 6.55 -6.01
N ASN A 62 11.01 7.75 -5.68
CA ASN A 62 11.76 8.71 -4.87
C ASN A 62 11.99 8.20 -3.43
N ILE A 63 10.94 7.72 -2.75
CA ILE A 63 11.05 7.19 -1.38
C ILE A 63 12.03 6.02 -1.35
N TRP A 64 11.88 5.06 -2.28
CA TRP A 64 12.74 3.89 -2.37
C TRP A 64 14.20 4.28 -2.58
N ARG A 65 14.46 5.20 -3.51
CA ARG A 65 15.80 5.70 -3.79
C ARG A 65 16.43 6.34 -2.55
N ILE A 66 15.72 7.22 -1.86
CA ILE A 66 16.29 7.94 -0.72
C ILE A 66 16.52 6.98 0.46
N VAL A 67 15.54 6.14 0.81
CA VAL A 67 15.65 5.18 1.93
C VAL A 67 16.78 4.16 1.68
N THR A 68 16.90 3.63 0.46
CA THR A 68 17.94 2.65 0.13
C THR A 68 19.35 3.26 0.12
N LEU A 69 19.51 4.49 -0.39
CA LEU A 69 20.80 5.18 -0.41
C LEU A 69 21.25 5.64 0.98
N THR A 70 20.32 6.17 1.79
CA THR A 70 20.63 6.66 3.14
C THR A 70 20.78 5.53 4.16
N ARG A 71 20.19 4.35 3.89
CA ARG A 71 20.08 3.22 4.83
C ARG A 71 19.41 3.59 6.16
N MET A 72 18.66 4.69 6.18
CA MET A 72 17.89 5.17 7.32
C MET A 72 16.44 4.73 7.18
N ARG A 73 15.74 4.55 8.30
CA ARG A 73 14.29 4.37 8.27
C ARG A 73 13.60 5.67 7.87
N ALA A 74 12.41 5.60 7.27
CA ALA A 74 11.69 6.79 6.80
C ALA A 74 11.45 7.84 7.90
N SER A 75 11.16 7.41 9.14
CA SER A 75 10.99 8.30 10.30
C SER A 75 12.28 8.99 10.73
N GLU A 76 13.41 8.27 10.71
CA GLU A 76 14.73 8.83 11.02
C GLU A 76 15.17 9.80 9.94
N LEU A 77 14.95 9.45 8.67
CA LEU A 77 15.20 10.30 7.51
C LEU A 77 14.39 11.61 7.60
N ALA A 78 13.11 11.51 7.97
CA ALA A 78 12.26 12.69 8.17
C ALA A 78 12.78 13.59 9.31
N ASN A 79 13.19 13.00 10.43
CA ASN A 79 13.80 13.75 11.55
C ASN A 79 15.16 14.38 11.18
N ALA A 80 15.95 13.72 10.35
CA ALA A 80 17.23 14.25 9.86
C ALA A 80 17.02 15.41 8.85
N ALA A 81 15.96 15.35 8.05
CA ALA A 81 15.60 16.41 7.11
C ALA A 81 15.01 17.65 7.82
N ILE A 82 14.07 17.43 8.76
CA ILE A 82 13.45 18.48 9.56
C ILE A 82 13.32 17.95 11.00
N PRO A 83 13.98 18.59 11.99
CA PRO A 83 13.90 18.16 13.38
C PRO A 83 12.44 18.07 13.87
N GLY A 84 12.04 16.89 14.36
CA GLY A 84 10.69 16.63 14.87
C GLY A 84 9.71 16.04 13.85
N ALA A 85 9.99 16.12 12.54
CA ALA A 85 9.08 15.63 11.51
C ALA A 85 8.91 14.10 11.51
N GLY A 86 9.90 13.35 12.00
CA GLY A 86 9.82 11.89 12.10
C GLY A 86 8.80 11.42 13.13
N TYR A 87 8.56 12.17 14.21
CA TYR A 87 7.50 11.85 15.17
C TYR A 87 6.13 12.06 14.54
N LEU A 88 5.95 13.18 13.82
CA LEU A 88 4.71 13.45 13.09
C LEU A 88 4.45 12.36 12.04
N LEU A 89 5.46 12.02 11.22
CA LEU A 89 5.35 10.96 10.23
C LEU A 89 4.96 9.62 10.88
N THR A 90 5.57 9.27 12.02
CA THR A 90 5.25 8.04 12.74
C THR A 90 3.79 8.04 13.20
N ALA A 91 3.30 9.14 13.76
CA ALA A 91 1.91 9.26 14.18
C ALA A 91 0.94 9.11 12.99
N LEU A 92 1.23 9.79 11.87
CA LEU A 92 0.42 9.70 10.65
C LEU A 92 0.39 8.27 10.09
N VAL A 93 1.53 7.56 10.10
CA VAL A 93 1.61 6.17 9.63
C VAL A 93 0.82 5.22 10.53
N VAL A 94 0.87 5.38 11.85
CA VAL A 94 0.11 4.54 12.80
C VAL A 94 -1.39 4.75 12.62
N ILE A 95 -1.83 6.01 12.56
CA ILE A 95 -3.24 6.36 12.37
C ILE A 95 -3.73 5.90 11.00
N GLY A 96 -2.95 6.15 9.95
CA GLY A 96 -3.25 5.71 8.59
C GLY A 96 -3.35 4.18 8.49
N GLY A 97 -2.42 3.46 9.12
CA GLY A 97 -2.43 2.00 9.19
C GLY A 97 -3.66 1.44 9.91
N LEU A 98 -4.11 2.10 10.98
CA LEU A 98 -5.35 1.72 11.67
C LEU A 98 -6.57 1.85 10.74
N PHE A 99 -6.75 3.01 10.11
CA PHE A 99 -7.86 3.21 9.18
C PHE A 99 -7.79 2.29 7.95
N PHE A 100 -6.59 2.01 7.45
CA PHE A 100 -6.38 1.06 6.37
C PHE A 100 -6.87 -0.35 6.74
N ASN A 101 -6.54 -0.82 7.94
CA ASN A 101 -7.02 -2.11 8.44
C ASN A 101 -8.55 -2.16 8.57
N ILE A 102 -9.16 -1.11 9.11
CA ILE A 102 -10.63 -1.00 9.21
C ILE A 102 -11.27 -1.07 7.82
N GLY A 103 -10.72 -0.34 6.85
CA GLY A 103 -11.19 -0.36 5.47
C GLY A 103 -11.09 -1.75 4.82
N ASN A 104 -10.02 -2.50 5.10
CA ASN A 104 -9.85 -3.85 4.57
C ASN A 104 -10.79 -4.87 5.21
N ILE A 105 -11.04 -4.73 6.51
CA ILE A 105 -12.04 -5.52 7.24
C ILE A 105 -13.41 -5.29 6.60
N GLY A 106 -13.90 -4.05 6.58
CA GLY A 106 -15.20 -3.74 5.99
C GLY A 106 -15.32 -4.08 4.49
N GLY A 107 -14.23 -3.91 3.73
CA GLY A 107 -14.16 -4.34 2.33
C GLY A 107 -14.26 -5.85 2.16
N THR A 108 -13.70 -6.61 3.10
CA THR A 108 -13.84 -8.08 3.14
C THR A 108 -15.27 -8.47 3.51
N GLY A 109 -15.89 -7.79 4.48
CA GLY A 109 -17.31 -7.99 4.82
C GLY A 109 -18.25 -7.77 3.63
N LEU A 110 -18.04 -6.69 2.87
CA LEU A 110 -18.77 -6.43 1.63
C LEU A 110 -18.48 -7.49 0.54
N GLY A 111 -17.23 -7.94 0.43
CA GLY A 111 -16.85 -9.01 -0.48
C GLY A 111 -17.54 -10.33 -0.15
N LEU A 112 -17.57 -10.72 1.13
CA LEU A 112 -18.26 -11.92 1.61
C LEU A 112 -19.77 -11.81 1.40
N ASN A 113 -20.35 -10.63 1.61
CA ASN A 113 -21.76 -10.38 1.29
C ASN A 113 -22.05 -10.63 -0.20
N ALA A 114 -21.20 -10.12 -1.09
CA ALA A 114 -21.37 -10.31 -2.53
C ALA A 114 -21.16 -11.78 -2.98
N LEU A 115 -20.28 -12.54 -2.32
CA LEU A 115 -19.95 -13.92 -2.70
C LEU A 115 -20.92 -14.96 -2.15
N VAL A 116 -21.33 -14.82 -0.88
CA VAL A 116 -22.09 -15.86 -0.17
C VAL A 116 -23.32 -15.31 0.58
N GLY A 117 -23.64 -14.02 0.45
CA GLY A 117 -24.82 -13.42 1.04
C GLY A 117 -24.74 -13.17 2.56
N LEU A 118 -23.57 -13.37 3.18
CA LEU A 118 -23.36 -13.09 4.61
C LEU A 118 -23.54 -11.60 4.89
N ASP A 119 -24.22 -11.23 5.98
CA ASP A 119 -24.42 -9.81 6.32
C ASP A 119 -23.05 -9.14 6.56
N ALA A 120 -22.81 -8.04 5.85
CA ALA A 120 -21.55 -7.29 5.89
C ALA A 120 -21.23 -6.74 7.29
N LYS A 121 -22.20 -6.69 8.21
CA LYS A 121 -21.99 -6.31 9.62
C LYS A 121 -21.12 -7.27 10.41
N TRP A 122 -20.95 -8.51 9.93
CA TRP A 122 -20.10 -9.51 10.58
C TRP A 122 -18.62 -9.38 10.24
N GLY A 123 -18.27 -8.54 9.26
CA GLY A 123 -16.91 -8.27 8.85
C GLY A 123 -16.58 -6.80 8.84
#